data_AF-X0TCV6-F1
#
_entry.id   AF-X0TCV6-F1
#
_cell.length_a   1.000
_cell.length_b   1.000
_cell.length_c   1.000
_cell.angle_alpha   90.00
_cell.angle_beta   90.00
_cell.angle_gamma   90.00
#
_symmetry.space_group_name_H-M   'P 1'
#
loop_
_entity.id
_entity.type
_entity.pdbx_description
1 polymer ?
#
loop_
_entity_poly.entity_id
_entity_poly.type
_entity_poly.pdbx_seq_one_letter_code
_entity_poly.pdbx_strand_id
1 'polypeptide(L)'
;MSSQEEIEKSKIYGEKQKVRLYKIKHFIFDFGGVLIEKTFVLKNLLDMVETDLNITIPRLENSYIRKIKRSLSSGRISSKEFLEKIFDKYYYPFQKTDGALPPKKVNAEYYI
;
A
#
# COMPACT_ATOMS: atom_id res chain seq x y z
N MET A 1 10.59 40.33 -9.79
CA MET A 1 9.33 40.54 -9.06
C MET A 1 8.64 39.19 -8.97
N SER A 2 8.40 38.68 -7.77
CA SER A 2 7.70 37.41 -7.56
C SER A 2 6.27 37.52 -8.07
N SER A 3 5.77 36.47 -8.73
CA SER A 3 4.41 36.48 -9.25
C SER A 3 3.40 36.50 -8.10
N GLN A 4 2.19 37.01 -8.37
CA GLN A 4 1.12 37.10 -7.36
C GLN A 4 0.79 35.71 -6.78
N GLU A 5 0.86 34.66 -7.61
CA GLU A 5 0.72 33.26 -7.19
C GLU A 5 1.84 32.79 -6.24
N GLU A 6 3.08 33.24 -6.44
CA GLU A 6 4.21 32.87 -5.55
C GLU A 6 4.05 33.50 -4.17
N ILE A 7 3.51 34.71 -4.10
CA ILE A 7 3.25 35.43 -2.83
C ILE A 7 2.09 34.80 -2.06
N GLU A 8 1.04 34.33 -2.74
CA GLU A 8 -0.06 33.61 -2.08
C GLU A 8 0.38 32.24 -1.57
N LYS A 9 1.17 31.50 -2.35
CA LYS A 9 1.73 30.21 -1.94
C LYS A 9 2.68 30.38 -0.75
N SER A 10 3.52 31.41 -0.70
CA SER A 10 4.43 31.64 0.43
C SER A 10 3.70 31.98 1.72
N LYS A 11 2.55 32.69 1.65
CA LYS A 11 1.69 32.95 2.82
C LYS A 11 1.07 31.67 3.39
N ILE A 12 0.67 30.73 2.54
CA ILE A 12 0.01 29.48 2.95
C ILE A 12 1.04 28.47 3.51
N TYR A 13 2.21 28.38 2.89
CA TYR A 13 3.21 27.35 3.20
C TYR A 13 4.36 27.82 4.10
N GLY A 14 4.48 29.13 4.31
CA GLY A 14 5.54 29.77 5.09
C GLY A 14 6.91 29.79 4.37
N GLU A 15 7.72 30.81 4.64
CA GLU A 15 9.08 30.97 4.05
C GLU A 15 10.07 29.85 4.44
N LYS A 16 9.74 29.06 5.47
CA LYS A 16 10.61 28.01 6.02
C LYS A 16 10.34 26.61 5.47
N GLN A 17 9.44 26.46 4.49
CA GLN A 17 9.17 25.13 3.94
C GLN A 17 10.34 24.66 3.06
N LYS A 18 11.28 23.94 3.70
CA LYS A 18 12.50 23.41 3.11
C LYS A 18 12.24 22.48 1.92
N VAL A 19 11.03 21.93 1.84
CA VAL A 19 10.61 20.96 0.82
C VAL A 19 9.61 21.61 -0.12
N ARG A 20 9.97 21.72 -1.40
CA ARG A 20 9.10 22.22 -2.46
C ARG A 20 8.04 21.17 -2.78
N LEU A 21 6.89 21.25 -2.10
CA LEU A 21 5.80 20.27 -2.23
C LEU A 21 5.37 20.02 -3.69
N TYR A 22 5.45 21.03 -4.55
CA TYR A 22 5.13 20.93 -5.98
C TYR A 22 6.12 20.08 -6.81
N LYS A 23 7.31 19.77 -6.28
CA LYS A 23 8.30 18.88 -6.94
C LYS A 23 8.13 17.41 -6.57
N ILE A 24 7.32 17.10 -5.57
CA ILE A 24 7.05 15.73 -5.14
C ILE A 24 6.07 15.13 -6.16
N LYS A 25 6.54 14.21 -7.01
CA LYS A 25 5.73 13.53 -8.04
C LYS A 25 4.84 12.42 -7.47
N HIS A 26 5.21 11.88 -6.31
CA HIS A 26 4.53 10.76 -5.68
C HIS A 26 4.26 11.11 -4.22
N PHE A 27 2.98 11.19 -3.88
CA PHE A 27 2.54 11.36 -2.50
C PHE A 27 2.20 9.99 -1.93
N ILE A 28 2.89 9.57 -0.89
CA ILE A 28 2.43 8.51 0.01
C ILE A 28 1.73 9.24 1.14
N PHE A 29 0.41 9.37 1.03
CA PHE A 29 -0.41 9.90 2.12
C PHE A 29 -0.84 8.73 2.98
N ASP A 30 -0.26 8.64 4.18
CA ASP A 30 -0.85 7.91 5.28
C ASP A 30 -1.78 8.87 6.02
N PHE A 31 -3.08 8.76 5.77
CA PHE A 31 -4.09 9.29 6.69
C PHE A 31 -4.66 8.09 7.45
N GLY A 32 -4.03 7.74 8.58
CA GLY A 32 -4.59 6.82 9.57
C GLY A 32 -4.62 5.34 9.19
N GLY A 33 -3.63 4.84 8.44
CA GLY A 33 -3.48 3.42 8.11
C GLY A 33 -4.36 2.94 6.96
N VAL A 34 -5.02 3.86 6.24
CA VAL A 34 -5.87 3.58 5.09
C VAL A 34 -5.07 3.74 3.80
N LEU A 35 -4.72 2.62 3.16
CA LEU A 35 -4.24 2.60 1.78
C LEU A 35 -5.23 3.35 0.89
N ILE A 36 -4.82 4.50 0.35
CA ILE A 36 -5.64 5.25 -0.60
C ILE A 36 -5.87 4.37 -1.82
N GLU A 37 -7.15 4.17 -2.14
CA GLU A 37 -7.65 3.42 -3.29
C GLU A 37 -7.31 4.08 -4.64
N LYS A 38 -6.29 4.94 -4.70
CA LYS A 38 -5.68 5.30 -5.98
C LYS A 38 -5.17 3.99 -6.53
N THR A 39 -5.90 3.47 -7.52
CA THR A 39 -5.79 2.13 -8.10
C THR A 39 -4.35 1.73 -8.38
N PHE A 40 -3.50 2.71 -8.71
CA PHE A 40 -2.07 2.55 -8.91
C PHE A 40 -1.29 2.08 -7.67
N VAL A 41 -1.54 2.61 -6.47
CA VAL A 41 -0.76 2.29 -5.25
C VAL A 41 -1.02 0.85 -4.82
N LEU A 42 -2.30 0.48 -4.67
CA LEU A 42 -2.68 -0.87 -4.30
C LEU A 42 -2.28 -1.88 -5.38
N LYS A 43 -2.36 -1.49 -6.66
CA LYS A 43 -1.88 -2.34 -7.77
C LYS A 43 -0.38 -2.61 -7.63
N ASN A 44 0.44 -1.57 -7.44
CA ASN A 44 1.89 -1.73 -7.31
C ASN A 44 2.27 -2.54 -6.07
N LEU A 45 1.58 -2.35 -4.94
CA LEU A 45 1.77 -3.16 -3.74
C LEU A 45 1.54 -4.65 -4.03
N LEU A 46 0.43 -4.97 -4.71
CA LEU A 46 0.13 -6.34 -5.10
C LEU A 46 1.14 -6.87 -6.14
N ASP A 47 1.57 -6.05 -7.10
CA ASP A 47 2.61 -6.43 -8.08
C ASP A 47 3.94 -6.78 -7.37
N MET A 48 4.35 -5.98 -6.37
CA MET A 48 5.54 -6.26 -5.55
C MET A 48 5.40 -7.55 -4.76
N VAL A 49 4.27 -7.75 -4.08
CA VAL A 49 3.99 -8.97 -3.31
C VAL A 49 3.99 -10.22 -4.20
N GLU A 50 3.37 -10.17 -5.37
CA GLU A 50 3.36 -11.28 -6.33
C GLU A 50 4.78 -11.63 -6.81
N THR A 51 5.61 -10.61 -7.04
CA THR A 51 7.00 -10.79 -7.47
C THR A 51 7.89 -11.34 -6.35
N ASP A 52 7.83 -10.73 -5.17
CA ASP A 52 8.69 -11.08 -4.03
C ASP A 52 8.37 -12.46 -3.46
N LEU A 53 7.08 -12.82 -3.42
CA LEU A 53 6.62 -14.09 -2.87
C LEU A 53 6.39 -15.17 -3.93
N ASN A 54 6.52 -14.82 -5.22
CA ASN A 54 6.23 -15.69 -6.35
C ASN A 54 4.85 -16.35 -6.27
N ILE A 55 3.82 -15.53 -5.99
CA ILE A 55 2.41 -15.93 -5.91
C ILE A 55 1.56 -15.20 -6.94
N THR A 56 0.35 -15.72 -7.20
CA THR A 56 -0.64 -15.05 -8.06
C THR A 56 -1.86 -14.68 -7.25
N ILE A 57 -2.20 -13.38 -7.21
CA ILE A 57 -3.35 -12.85 -6.47
C ILE A 57 -4.47 -12.49 -7.46
N PRO A 58 -5.61 -13.21 -7.46
CA PRO A 58 -6.70 -12.99 -8.41
C PRO A 58 -7.48 -11.70 -8.08
N ARG A 59 -7.09 -10.59 -8.72
CA ARG A 59 -7.45 -9.21 -8.35
C ARG A 59 -8.93 -8.85 -8.53
N LEU A 60 -9.55 -9.29 -9.62
CA LEU A 60 -10.92 -8.94 -10.02
C LEU A 60 -11.85 -10.15 -10.03
N GLU A 61 -11.30 -11.31 -10.36
CA GLU A 61 -12.04 -12.56 -10.55
C GLU A 61 -12.52 -13.14 -9.21
N ASN A 62 -11.78 -12.94 -8.13
CA ASN A 62 -12.05 -13.58 -6.85
C ASN A 62 -12.93 -12.73 -5.92
N SER A 63 -14.04 -13.32 -5.46
CA SER A 63 -14.98 -12.67 -4.54
C SER A 63 -14.35 -12.31 -3.19
N TYR A 64 -13.36 -13.09 -2.73
CA TYR A 64 -12.63 -12.83 -1.48
C TYR A 64 -11.80 -11.54 -1.58
N ILE A 65 -10.97 -11.41 -2.61
CA ILE A 65 -10.15 -10.21 -2.83
C ILE A 65 -11.02 -8.97 -2.93
N ARG A 66 -12.15 -9.04 -3.65
CA ARG A 66 -13.09 -7.91 -3.73
C ARG A 66 -13.66 -7.53 -2.37
N LYS A 67 -14.01 -8.51 -1.52
CA LYS A 67 -14.53 -8.24 -0.17
C LYS A 67 -13.48 -7.56 0.71
N ILE A 68 -12.26 -8.10 0.76
CA ILE A 68 -11.20 -7.52 1.62
C ILE A 68 -10.75 -6.14 1.11
N LYS A 69 -10.70 -5.90 -0.21
CA LYS A 69 -10.44 -4.59 -0.78
C LYS A 69 -11.49 -3.57 -0.35
N ARG A 70 -12.78 -3.89 -0.47
CA ARG A 70 -13.85 -2.99 0.01
C ARG A 70 -13.73 -2.71 1.51
N SER A 71 -13.37 -3.70 2.32
CA SER A 71 -13.13 -3.50 3.75
C SER A 71 -11.96 -2.55 4.00
N LEU A 72 -10.85 -2.70 3.28
CA LEU A 72 -9.69 -1.81 3.34
C LEU A 72 -10.08 -0.38 2.94
N SER A 73 -10.73 -0.22 1.79
CA SER A 73 -11.15 1.10 1.27
C SER A 73 -12.17 1.80 2.15
N SER A 74 -12.99 1.04 2.89
CA SER A 74 -13.92 1.59 3.89
C SER A 74 -13.30 1.80 5.27
N GLY A 75 -11.99 1.56 5.43
CA GLY A 75 -11.28 1.72 6.70
C GLY A 75 -11.70 0.73 7.79
N ARG A 76 -12.40 -0.36 7.43
CA ARG A 76 -12.85 -1.38 8.40
C ARG A 76 -11.76 -2.34 8.83
N ILE A 77 -10.69 -2.44 8.03
CA ILE A 77 -9.50 -3.24 8.32
C ILE A 77 -8.28 -2.37 8.06
N SER A 78 -7.21 -2.63 8.81
CA SER A 78 -5.93 -1.96 8.58
C SER A 78 -5.22 -2.51 7.33
N SER A 79 -4.25 -1.76 6.82
CA SER A 79 -3.36 -2.23 5.74
C SER A 79 -2.60 -3.50 6.12
N LYS A 80 -2.25 -3.65 7.42
CA LYS A 80 -1.62 -4.85 7.97
C LYS A 80 -2.55 -6.06 7.91
N GLU A 81 -3.78 -5.91 8.41
CA GLU A 81 -4.79 -6.98 8.36
C GLU A 81 -5.13 -7.38 6.93
N PHE A 82 -5.12 -6.43 5.99
CA PHE A 82 -5.33 -6.72 4.58
C PHE A 82 -4.23 -7.61 4.00
N LEU A 83 -2.95 -7.30 4.27
CA LEU A 83 -1.81 -8.09 3.81
C LEU A 83 -1.77 -9.48 4.48
N GLU A 84 -2.03 -9.56 5.79
CA GLU A 84 -2.12 -10.83 6.50
C GLU A 84 -3.17 -11.76 5.86
N LYS A 85 -4.37 -11.23 5.57
CA LYS A 85 -5.42 -11.97 4.87
C LYS A 85 -5.03 -12.44 3.48
N ILE A 86 -4.20 -11.68 2.77
CA ILE A 86 -3.65 -12.10 1.48
C ILE A 86 -2.66 -13.25 1.67
N PHE A 87 -1.70 -13.12 2.57
CA PHE A 87 -0.68 -14.14 2.80
C PHE A 87 -1.28 -15.45 3.30
N ASP A 88 -2.25 -15.37 4.22
CA ASP A 88 -2.97 -16.53 4.74
C ASP A 88 -3.68 -17.33 3.65
N LYS A 89 -4.17 -16.66 2.61
CA LYS A 89 -4.94 -17.32 1.55
C LYS A 89 -4.11 -17.75 0.36
N TYR A 90 -3.11 -16.96 -0.02
CA TYR A 90 -2.41 -17.13 -1.29
C TYR A 90 -0.94 -17.53 -1.14
N TYR A 91 -0.36 -17.40 0.05
CA TYR A 91 1.05 -17.71 0.28
C TYR A 91 1.23 -18.95 1.17
N TYR A 92 0.72 -18.92 2.40
CA TYR A 92 0.94 -20.01 3.37
C TYR A 92 0.40 -21.38 2.94
N PRO A 93 -0.78 -21.51 2.28
CA PRO A 93 -1.28 -22.81 1.85
C PRO A 93 -0.42 -23.51 0.80
N PHE A 94 0.44 -22.76 0.11
CA PHE A 94 1.32 -23.25 -0.95
C PHE A 94 2.78 -23.34 -0.53
N GLN A 95 3.11 -22.98 0.73
CA GLN A 95 4.44 -23.21 1.27
C GLN A 95 4.66 -24.71 1.48
N LYS A 96 5.83 -25.20 1.04
CA LYS A 96 6.23 -26.59 1.26
C LYS A 96 6.34 -26.86 2.76
N THR A 97 5.51 -27.75 3.27
CA THR A 97 5.59 -28.24 4.67
C THR A 97 6.74 -29.21 4.89
N ASP A 98 7.27 -29.82 3.83
CA ASP A 98 8.32 -30.85 3.88
C ASP A 98 9.75 -30.30 3.77
N GLY A 99 9.95 -29.01 4.09
CA GLY A 99 11.27 -28.39 4.12
C GLY A 99 12.02 -28.62 5.44
N ALA A 100 13.36 -28.67 5.39
CA ALA A 100 14.20 -28.76 6.59
C ALA A 100 14.11 -27.52 7.52
N LEU A 101 13.59 -26.40 7.00
CA LEU A 101 13.35 -25.17 7.74
C LEU A 101 11.85 -24.94 7.87
N PRO A 102 11.38 -24.41 9.03
CA PRO A 102 9.98 -24.09 9.20
C PRO A 102 9.54 -23.03 8.17
N PRO A 103 8.26 -23.05 7.76
CA PRO A 103 7.71 -22.06 6.85
C PRO A 103 7.94 -20.64 7.40
N LYS A 104 8.64 -19.82 6.63
CA LYS A 104 8.95 -18.43 7.03
C LYS A 104 7.67 -17.61 6.90
N LYS A 105 7.20 -17.04 8.03
CA LYS A 105 6.12 -16.06 8.01
C LYS A 105 6.60 -14.77 7.35
N VAL A 106 5.78 -14.24 6.46
CA VAL A 106 6.04 -12.95 5.81
C VAL A 106 5.80 -11.85 6.83
N ASN A 107 6.75 -10.93 6.97
CA ASN A 107 6.53 -9.74 7.77
C ASN A 107 5.70 -8.74 6.95
N ALA A 108 4.42 -8.59 7.30
CA ALA A 108 3.52 -7.64 6.63
C ALA A 108 3.99 -6.18 6.75
N GLU A 109 4.74 -5.83 7.81
CA GLU A 109 5.27 -4.49 8.03
C GLU A 109 6.36 -4.10 7.03
N TYR A 110 6.96 -5.07 6.33
CA TYR A 110 7.90 -4.78 5.25
C TYR A 110 7.24 -4.06 4.05
N TYR A 111 5.91 -4.19 3.92
CA TYR A 111 5.14 -3.72 2.77
C TYR A 111 4.22 -2.53 3.10
N ILE A 112 4.32 -1.97 4.30
CA ILE A 112 3.54 -0.83 4.82
C ILE A 112 4.49 0.33 5.08
#